data_AF-A0ABD0NYJ7-F1
#
_entry.id   AF-A0ABD0NYJ7-F1
#
_cell.length_a   1.000
_cell.length_b   1.000
_cell.length_c   1.000
_cell.angle_alpha   90.00
_cell.angle_beta   90.00
_cell.angle_gamma   90.00
#
_symmetry.space_group_name_H-M   'P 1'
#
loop_
_entity.id
_entity.type
_entity.pdbx_description
1 polymer ?
#
loop_
_entity_poly.entity_id
_entity_poly.type
_entity_poly.pdbx_seq_one_letter_code
_entity_poly.pdbx_strand_id
1 'polypeptide(L)'
;RNTEEDKAAHVELFTDLIRSIERCQTELLEMMEEQQKAAEKQEQELIEDLEQEITELKMRNTELEQLSHTEDHLHLLQIYSSLCSPTNTRNWPEISIETHKSMTTLRRALTQLQDTLNKKLSHSVT
;
A
#
# COMPACT_ATOMS: atom_id res chain seq x y z
N ARG A 1 -36.47 -42.55 15.86
CA ARG A 1 -36.45 -41.64 14.68
C ARG A 1 -36.08 -40.26 15.22
N ASN A 2 -34.82 -39.85 15.02
CA ASN A 2 -34.27 -38.49 15.26
C ASN A 2 -32.78 -38.42 14.89
N THR A 3 -32.06 -39.56 14.92
CA THR A 3 -30.62 -39.62 14.63
C THR A 3 -30.18 -39.12 13.25
N GLU A 4 -31.06 -39.19 12.23
CA GLU A 4 -30.71 -38.76 10.88
C GLU A 4 -31.00 -37.27 10.63
N GLU A 5 -32.00 -36.73 11.30
CA GLU A 5 -32.26 -35.28 11.35
C GLU A 5 -31.16 -34.57 12.14
N ASP A 6 -30.71 -35.15 13.25
CA ASP A 6 -29.58 -34.63 14.05
C ASP A 6 -28.26 -34.63 13.25
N LYS A 7 -27.96 -35.71 12.51
CA LYS A 7 -26.79 -35.76 11.63
C LYS A 7 -26.84 -34.71 10.53
N ALA A 8 -28.00 -34.54 9.89
CA ALA A 8 -28.17 -33.53 8.84
C ALA A 8 -27.93 -32.11 9.39
N ALA A 9 -28.45 -31.79 10.58
CA ALA A 9 -28.23 -30.50 11.24
C ALA A 9 -26.74 -30.25 11.56
N HIS A 10 -26.00 -31.28 11.99
CA HIS A 10 -24.55 -31.15 12.20
C HIS A 10 -23.78 -30.91 10.90
N VAL A 11 -24.13 -31.62 9.83
CA VAL A 11 -23.52 -31.42 8.50
C VAL A 11 -23.78 -30.00 7.99
N GLU A 12 -25.00 -29.48 8.18
CA GLU A 12 -25.36 -28.11 7.82
C GLU A 12 -24.52 -27.09 8.59
N LEU A 13 -24.36 -27.25 9.92
CA LEU A 13 -23.49 -26.39 10.74
C LEU A 13 -22.03 -26.37 10.28
N PHE A 14 -21.46 -27.53 9.95
CA PHE A 14 -20.10 -27.60 9.40
C PHE A 14 -20.00 -26.92 8.03
N THR A 15 -21.02 -27.09 7.18
CA THR A 15 -21.06 -26.46 5.87
C THR A 15 -21.14 -24.94 5.99
N ASP A 16 -21.94 -24.42 6.91
CA ASP A 16 -22.05 -22.99 7.20
C ASP A 16 -20.73 -22.41 7.74
N LEU A 17 -20.04 -23.16 8.60
CA LEU A 17 -18.73 -22.78 9.12
C LEU A 17 -17.68 -22.70 8.00
N ILE A 18 -17.63 -23.70 7.12
CA ILE A 18 -16.72 -23.72 5.95
C ILE A 18 -17.01 -22.52 5.05
N ARG A 19 -18.28 -22.30 4.67
CA ARG A 19 -18.66 -21.14 3.83
C ARG A 19 -18.28 -19.80 4.48
N SER A 20 -18.38 -19.70 5.81
CA SER A 20 -17.97 -18.49 6.53
C SER A 20 -16.46 -18.24 6.44
N ILE A 21 -15.65 -19.30 6.53
CA ILE A 21 -14.19 -19.22 6.39
C ILE A 21 -13.79 -18.86 4.95
N GLU A 22 -14.40 -19.52 3.96
CA GLU A 22 -14.16 -19.23 2.53
C GLU A 22 -14.49 -17.78 2.19
N ARG A 23 -15.65 -17.28 2.65
CA ARG A 23 -16.02 -15.88 2.47
C ARG A 23 -14.99 -14.93 3.09
N CYS A 24 -14.59 -15.19 4.34
CA CYS A 24 -13.58 -14.38 5.03
C CYS A 24 -12.25 -14.39 4.27
N GLN A 25 -11.85 -15.54 3.70
CA GLN A 25 -10.65 -15.64 2.86
C GLN A 25 -10.77 -14.75 1.61
N THR A 26 -11.91 -14.78 0.91
CA THR A 26 -12.13 -13.95 -0.28
C THR A 26 -12.08 -12.47 0.06
N GLU A 27 -12.81 -12.03 1.09
CA GLU A 27 -12.83 -10.63 1.54
C GLU A 27 -11.41 -10.14 1.93
N LEU A 28 -10.64 -11.00 2.58
CA LEU A 28 -9.27 -10.68 2.97
C LEU A 28 -8.33 -10.52 1.77
N LEU A 29 -8.43 -11.41 0.78
CA LEU A 29 -7.63 -11.34 -0.45
C LEU A 29 -7.96 -10.08 -1.25
N GLU A 30 -9.24 -9.75 -1.38
CA GLU A 30 -9.71 -8.54 -2.05
C GLU A 30 -9.16 -7.28 -1.36
N MET A 31 -9.29 -7.20 -0.03
CA MET A 31 -8.72 -6.09 0.75
C MET A 31 -7.20 -5.96 0.57
N MET A 32 -6.46 -7.08 0.55
CA MET A 32 -5.01 -7.08 0.31
C MET A 32 -4.66 -6.58 -1.09
N GLU A 33 -5.42 -6.98 -2.11
CA GLU A 33 -5.23 -6.54 -3.48
C GLU A 33 -5.53 -5.04 -3.64
N GLU A 34 -6.61 -4.54 -3.03
CA GLU A 34 -6.94 -3.11 -3.01
C GLU A 34 -5.85 -2.28 -2.32
N GLN A 35 -5.34 -2.75 -1.18
CA GLN A 35 -4.26 -2.08 -0.46
C GLN A 35 -2.98 -2.04 -1.30
N GLN A 36 -2.65 -3.14 -1.99
CA GLN A 36 -1.50 -3.20 -2.88
C GLN A 36 -1.65 -2.23 -4.06
N LYS A 37 -2.80 -2.22 -4.74
CA LYS A 37 -3.08 -1.28 -5.85
C LYS A 37 -2.99 0.18 -5.41
N ALA A 38 -3.49 0.50 -4.22
CA ALA A 38 -3.40 1.85 -3.67
C ALA A 38 -1.94 2.26 -3.39
N ALA A 39 -1.13 1.35 -2.84
CA ALA A 39 0.29 1.58 -2.63
C ALA A 39 1.06 1.74 -3.94
N GLU A 40 0.83 0.89 -4.93
CA GLU A 40 1.45 0.97 -6.26
C GLU A 40 1.09 2.29 -6.96
N LYS A 41 -0.17 2.74 -6.85
CA LYS A 41 -0.60 4.02 -7.41
C LYS A 41 0.14 5.19 -6.75
N GLN A 42 0.26 5.17 -5.42
CA GLN A 42 0.99 6.21 -4.69
C GLN A 42 2.48 6.23 -5.06
N GLU A 43 3.09 5.05 -5.23
CA GLU A 43 4.48 4.91 -5.69
C GLU A 43 4.64 5.47 -7.12
N GLN A 44 3.72 5.17 -8.03
CA GLN A 44 3.76 5.67 -9.40
C GLN A 44 3.61 7.20 -9.45
N GLU A 45 2.66 7.78 -8.72
CA GLU A 45 2.50 9.24 -8.62
C GLU A 45 3.76 9.91 -8.06
N LEU A 46 4.42 9.28 -7.07
CA LEU A 46 5.68 9.76 -6.53
C LEU A 46 6.82 9.72 -7.55
N ILE A 47 6.93 8.63 -8.31
CA ILE A 47 7.95 8.50 -9.35
C ILE A 47 7.77 9.60 -10.40
N GLU A 48 6.54 9.82 -10.85
CA GLU A 48 6.21 10.87 -11.83
C GLU A 48 6.55 12.27 -11.31
N ASP A 49 6.19 12.57 -10.06
CA ASP A 49 6.55 13.85 -9.41
C ASP A 49 8.08 14.03 -9.36
N LEU A 50 8.85 12.99 -9.01
CA LEU A 50 10.31 13.04 -8.93
C LEU A 50 10.97 13.18 -10.31
N GLU A 51 10.46 12.49 -11.33
CA GLU A 51 10.95 12.61 -12.71
C GLU A 51 10.75 14.03 -13.26
N GLN A 52 9.60 14.64 -12.94
CA GLN A 52 9.31 16.02 -13.28
C GLN A 52 10.26 16.98 -12.55
N GLU A 53 10.48 16.79 -11.25
CA GLU A 53 11.42 17.62 -10.46
C GLU A 53 12.85 17.52 -11.02
N ILE A 54 13.32 16.31 -11.36
CA ILE A 54 14.63 16.11 -11.98
C ILE A 54 14.73 16.84 -13.33
N THR A 55 13.68 16.80 -14.14
CA THR A 55 13.65 17.45 -15.45
C THR A 55 13.74 18.97 -15.32
N GLU A 56 12.98 19.56 -14.40
CA GLU A 56 13.05 20.99 -14.11
C GLU A 56 14.42 21.42 -13.57
N LEU A 57 15.01 20.61 -12.69
CA LEU A 57 16.36 20.86 -12.16
C LEU A 57 17.41 20.80 -13.27
N LYS A 58 17.33 19.82 -14.18
CA LYS A 58 18.22 19.74 -15.35
C LYS A 58 18.07 20.95 -16.28
N MET A 59 16.85 21.41 -16.51
CA MET A 59 16.60 22.62 -17.30
C MET A 59 17.24 23.86 -16.65
N ARG A 60 16.97 24.12 -15.36
CA ARG A 60 17.58 25.26 -14.65
C ARG A 60 19.10 25.17 -14.62
N ASN A 61 19.66 23.98 -14.43
CA ASN A 61 21.11 23.80 -14.46
C ASN A 61 21.69 24.18 -15.83
N THR A 62 21.04 23.80 -16.92
CA THR A 62 21.46 24.17 -18.28
C THR A 62 21.36 25.68 -18.52
N GLU A 63 20.29 26.33 -18.04
CA GLU A 63 20.14 27.79 -18.11
C GLU A 63 21.23 28.51 -17.31
N LEU A 64 21.57 28.01 -16.12
CA LEU A 64 22.65 28.54 -15.29
C LEU A 64 24.02 28.38 -15.96
N GLU A 65 24.30 27.23 -16.57
CA GLU A 65 25.53 27.00 -17.33
C GLU A 65 25.67 27.99 -18.50
N GLN A 66 24.59 28.22 -19.27
CA GLN A 66 24.59 29.22 -20.35
C GLN A 66 24.83 30.65 -19.85
N LEU A 67 24.20 31.02 -18.73
CA LEU A 67 24.39 32.33 -18.11
C LEU A 67 25.83 32.51 -17.60
N SER A 68 26.47 31.46 -17.11
CA SER A 68 27.85 31.51 -16.62
C SER A 68 28.86 31.89 -17.72
N HIS A 69 28.52 31.64 -18.98
CA HIS A 69 29.34 31.97 -20.15
C HIS A 69 28.94 33.30 -20.83
N THR A 70 27.93 33.99 -20.31
CA THR A 70 27.42 35.24 -20.88
C THR A 70 28.09 36.46 -20.25
N GLU A 71 28.61 37.38 -21.07
CA GLU A 71 29.15 38.68 -20.62
C GLU A 71 28.08 39.79 -20.53
N ASP A 72 26.84 39.51 -20.96
CA ASP A 72 25.70 40.43 -20.85
C ASP A 72 25.08 40.39 -19.44
N HIS A 73 25.54 41.31 -18.60
CA HIS A 73 25.05 41.48 -17.23
C HIS A 73 23.61 41.98 -17.13
N LEU A 74 23.06 42.61 -18.18
CA LEU A 74 21.66 43.08 -18.18
C LEU A 74 20.70 41.89 -18.38
N HIS A 75 21.07 40.96 -19.26
CA HIS A 75 20.34 39.71 -19.47
C HIS A 75 20.32 38.84 -18.20
N LEU A 76 21.44 38.80 -17.47
CA LEU A 76 21.58 38.08 -16.20
C LEU A 76 20.58 38.59 -15.15
N LEU A 77 20.42 39.92 -15.02
CA LEU A 77 19.46 40.53 -14.10
C LEU A 77 17.99 40.20 -14.44
N GLN A 78 17.65 40.01 -15.72
CA GLN A 78 16.29 39.67 -16.14
C GLN A 78 15.93 38.22 -15.76
N ILE A 79 16.86 37.28 -15.95
CA ILE A 79 16.59 35.83 -15.78
C ILE A 79 16.81 35.36 -14.33
N TYR A 80 17.61 36.08 -13.54
CA TYR A 80 17.87 35.73 -12.13
C TYR A 80 16.59 35.58 -11.30
N SER A 81 15.57 36.40 -11.57
CA SER A 81 14.29 36.37 -10.85
C SER A 81 13.50 35.06 -11.04
N SER A 82 13.52 34.48 -12.23
CA SER A 82 12.86 33.19 -12.51
C SER A 82 13.65 32.01 -11.96
N LEU A 83 14.98 32.09 -11.95
CA LEU A 83 15.86 31.04 -11.43
C LEU A 83 15.88 30.96 -9.90
N CYS A 84 15.73 32.08 -9.20
CA CYS A 84 15.64 32.11 -7.73
C CYS A 84 14.25 31.75 -7.19
N SER A 85 13.27 31.50 -8.06
CA SER A 85 11.96 31.02 -7.62
C SER A 85 12.11 29.61 -7.04
N PRO A 86 11.52 29.32 -5.86
CA PRO A 86 11.60 28.00 -5.25
C PRO A 86 11.09 26.93 -6.22
N THR A 87 11.83 25.84 -6.36
CA THR A 87 11.27 24.59 -6.89
C THR A 87 10.16 24.09 -5.99
N ASN A 88 9.16 23.45 -6.56
CA ASN A 88 8.14 22.73 -5.81
C ASN A 88 8.77 21.48 -5.18
N THR A 89 9.61 21.69 -4.16
CA THR A 89 10.18 20.64 -3.33
C THR A 89 9.09 20.18 -2.40
N ARG A 90 8.33 19.18 -2.82
CA ARG A 90 7.38 18.53 -1.94
C ARG A 90 8.18 17.97 -0.77
N ASN A 91 7.90 18.41 0.46
CA ASN A 91 8.47 17.79 1.66
C ASN A 91 7.94 16.36 1.71
N TRP A 92 8.73 15.41 1.21
CA TRP A 92 8.37 14.00 1.17
C TRP A 92 8.26 13.49 2.61
N PRO A 93 7.06 13.16 3.10
CA PRO A 93 6.97 12.46 4.37
C PRO A 93 7.70 11.13 4.21
N GLU A 94 8.46 10.76 5.24
CA GLU A 94 9.10 9.45 5.34
C GLU A 94 8.08 8.38 4.96
N ILE A 95 8.26 7.76 3.79
CA ILE A 95 7.36 6.73 3.26
C ILE A 95 7.59 5.49 4.12
N SER A 96 6.94 5.50 5.28
CA SER A 96 7.04 4.43 6.26
C SER A 96 6.29 3.22 5.70
N ILE A 97 6.99 2.10 5.67
CA ILE A 97 6.48 0.78 5.27
C ILE A 97 5.52 0.27 6.35
N GLU A 98 4.35 0.91 6.48
CA GLU A 98 3.27 0.50 7.39
C GLU A 98 2.74 -0.91 7.01
N THR A 99 2.91 -1.31 5.75
CA THR A 99 2.47 -2.58 5.16
C THR A 99 3.04 -3.84 5.84
N HIS A 100 4.28 -3.79 6.35
CA HIS A 100 4.87 -4.94 7.03
C HIS A 100 4.26 -5.18 8.43
N LYS A 101 3.81 -4.11 9.08
CA LYS A 101 3.21 -4.17 10.42
C LYS A 101 1.77 -4.70 10.38
N SER A 102 1.01 -4.40 9.32
CA SER A 102 -0.34 -4.94 9.12
C SER A 102 -0.30 -6.46 8.84
N MET A 103 0.60 -6.92 7.96
CA MET A 103 0.67 -8.33 7.57
C MET A 103 1.09 -9.26 8.72
N THR A 104 2.04 -8.83 9.54
CA THR A 104 2.44 -9.60 10.74
C THR A 104 1.31 -9.71 11.77
N THR A 105 0.51 -8.66 11.92
CA THR A 105 -0.65 -8.64 12.81
C THR A 105 -1.75 -9.58 12.32
N LEU A 106 -2.06 -9.53 11.02
CA LEU A 106 -3.03 -10.38 10.36
C LEU A 106 -2.65 -11.87 10.44
N ARG A 107 -1.38 -12.19 10.16
CA ARG A 107 -0.88 -13.58 10.29
C ARG A 107 -1.08 -14.11 11.70
N ARG A 108 -0.73 -13.31 12.72
CA ARG A 108 -0.91 -13.68 14.12
C ARG A 108 -2.37 -13.94 14.47
N ALA A 109 -3.29 -13.07 14.02
CA ALA A 109 -4.71 -13.24 14.26
C ALA A 109 -5.25 -14.55 13.62
N LEU A 110 -4.84 -14.86 12.39
CA LEU A 110 -5.20 -16.11 11.71
C LEU A 110 -4.65 -17.35 12.43
N THR A 111 -3.39 -17.32 12.88
CA THR A 111 -2.81 -18.41 13.67
C THR A 111 -3.60 -18.64 14.97
N GLN A 112 -3.94 -17.57 15.68
CA GLN A 112 -4.74 -17.67 16.92
C GLN A 112 -6.15 -18.24 16.66
N LEU A 113 -6.77 -17.83 15.56
CA LEU A 113 -8.07 -18.38 15.13
C LEU A 113 -7.96 -19.88 14.85
N GLN A 114 -6.95 -20.28 14.06
CA GLN A 114 -6.69 -21.68 13.74
C GLN A 114 -6.46 -22.53 14.99
N ASP A 115 -5.62 -22.07 15.92
CA ASP A 115 -5.34 -22.77 17.18
C ASP A 115 -6.61 -22.92 18.04
N THR A 116 -7.42 -21.86 18.11
CA THR A 116 -8.68 -21.88 18.87
C THR A 116 -9.66 -22.86 18.26
N LEU A 117 -9.80 -22.86 16.93
CA LEU A 117 -10.73 -23.71 16.20
C LEU A 117 -10.32 -25.18 16.34
N ASN A 118 -9.04 -25.50 16.14
CA ASN A 118 -8.47 -26.83 16.36
C ASN A 118 -8.70 -27.32 17.79
N LYS A 119 -8.40 -26.48 18.79
CA LYS A 119 -8.61 -26.82 20.19
C LYS A 119 -10.07 -27.16 20.45
N LYS A 120 -11.01 -26.35 19.98
CA LYS A 120 -12.45 -26.58 20.18
C LYS A 120 -12.92 -27.86 19.50
N LEU A 121 -12.50 -28.12 18.26
CA LEU A 121 -12.85 -29.35 17.54
C LEU A 121 -12.31 -30.61 18.22
N SER A 122 -11.06 -30.58 18.72
CA SER A 122 -10.49 -31.73 19.43
C SER A 122 -11.23 -32.08 20.73
N HIS A 123 -11.70 -31.07 21.48
CA HIS A 123 -12.47 -31.30 22.72
C HIS A 123 -13.90 -31.80 22.44
N SER A 124 -14.45 -31.58 21.25
CA SER A 124 -15.80 -32.02 20.88
C SER A 124 -15.84 -33.46 20.33
N VAL A 125 -14.69 -34.04 19.97
CA VAL A 125 -14.56 -35.37 19.37
C VAL A 125 -14.05 -36.42 20.39
N THR A 126 -13.73 -36.00 21.62
CA THR A 126 -13.38 -36.87 22.76
C THR A 126 -14.49 -36.88 23.80
#